data_AF-K9QZB0-F1
#
_entry.id   AF-K9QZB0-F1
#
_cell.length_a   1.000
_cell.length_b   1.000
_cell.length_c   1.000
_cell.angle_alpha   90.00
_cell.angle_beta   90.00
_cell.angle_gamma   90.00
#
_symmetry.space_group_name_H-M   'P 1'
#
loop_
_entity.id
_entity.type
_entity.pdbx_description
1 polymer ?
#
loop_
_entity_poly.entity_id
_entity_poly.type
_entity_poly.pdbx_seq_one_letter_code
_entity_poly.pdbx_strand_id
1 'polypeptide(L)'
;MALIKEIAQQALNIGYLSIDTQKQIQMLLQTNYDSEDVDALIILQRAIASGKVQRESRRHKAYFPAHSKESKDNIKQAYQVAAEMTFAIAVALTMHKNSQDQPSLGT
;
A
#
# COMPACT_ATOMS: atom_id res chain seq x y z
N MET A 1 -0.32 -26.18 -8.29
CA MET A 1 -0.63 -25.16 -7.26
C MET A 1 0.51 -24.14 -7.33
N ALA A 2 0.23 -22.88 -7.64
CA ALA A 2 1.28 -21.85 -7.66
C ALA A 2 1.51 -21.42 -6.21
N LEU A 3 2.71 -21.67 -5.68
CA LEU A 3 3.12 -21.28 -4.34
C LEU A 3 3.66 -19.84 -4.38
N ILE A 4 3.46 -19.07 -3.31
CA ILE A 4 3.94 -17.68 -3.23
C ILE A 4 5.46 -17.66 -3.41
N LYS A 5 6.17 -18.66 -2.87
CA LYS A 5 7.63 -18.80 -3.04
C LYS A 5 8.08 -18.86 -4.48
N GLU A 6 7.39 -19.59 -5.35
CA GLU A 6 7.74 -19.72 -6.77
C GLU A 6 7.60 -18.37 -7.49
N ILE A 7 6.50 -17.67 -7.21
CA ILE A 7 6.22 -16.35 -7.79
C ILE A 7 7.26 -15.32 -7.31
N ALA A 8 7.60 -15.36 -6.03
CA ALA A 8 8.62 -14.49 -5.44
C ALA A 8 10.01 -14.76 -6.03
N GLN A 9 10.39 -16.04 -6.18
CA GLN A 9 11.66 -16.42 -6.81
C GLN A 9 11.71 -16.01 -8.29
N GLN A 10 10.61 -16.15 -9.02
CA GLN A 10 10.55 -15.71 -10.40
C GLN A 10 10.74 -14.19 -10.52
N ALA A 11 10.09 -13.40 -9.66
CA ALA A 11 10.27 -11.95 -9.61
C ALA A 11 11.71 -11.55 -9.21
N LEU A 12 12.32 -12.29 -8.29
CA LEU A 12 13.72 -12.10 -7.90
C LEU A 12 14.69 -12.39 -9.07
N ASN A 13 14.43 -13.45 -9.84
CA ASN A 13 15.28 -13.84 -10.97
C ASN A 13 15.13 -12.88 -12.16
N ILE A 14 13.91 -12.41 -12.43
CA ILE A 14 13.64 -11.43 -13.50
C ILE A 14 14.11 -10.03 -13.08
N GLY A 15 14.16 -9.73 -11.78
CA GLY A 15 14.47 -8.40 -11.27
C GLY A 15 13.32 -7.41 -11.43
N TYR A 16 12.11 -7.90 -11.70
CA TYR A 16 10.93 -7.05 -11.91
C TYR A 16 9.68 -7.65 -11.26
N LEU A 17 8.88 -6.80 -10.64
CA LEU A 17 7.61 -7.18 -10.01
C LEU A 17 6.45 -6.37 -10.62
N SER A 18 5.67 -7.00 -11.48
CA SER A 18 4.47 -6.42 -12.10
C SER A 18 3.31 -6.27 -11.12
N ILE A 19 2.37 -5.37 -11.42
CA ILE A 19 1.14 -5.19 -10.63
C ILE A 19 0.30 -6.48 -10.59
N ASP A 20 0.19 -7.21 -11.70
CA ASP A 20 -0.57 -8.46 -11.77
C ASP A 20 0.03 -9.56 -10.89
N THR A 21 1.35 -9.71 -10.93
CA THR A 21 2.10 -10.63 -10.04
C THR A 21 1.90 -10.27 -8.58
N GLN A 22 1.94 -8.97 -8.24
CA GLN A 22 1.71 -8.51 -6.88
C GLN A 22 0.27 -8.80 -6.41
N LYS A 23 -0.73 -8.61 -7.27
CA LYS A 23 -2.12 -8.97 -6.96
C LYS A 23 -2.27 -10.48 -6.75
N GLN A 24 -1.58 -11.27 -7.55
CA GLN A 24 -1.59 -12.73 -7.41
C GLN A 24 -1.02 -13.16 -6.05
N ILE A 25 0.13 -12.60 -5.65
CA ILE A 25 0.70 -12.80 -4.31
C ILE A 25 -0.31 -12.39 -3.23
N GLN A 26 -1.00 -11.26 -3.38
CA GLN A 26 -1.99 -10.78 -2.42
C GLN A 26 -3.20 -11.73 -2.30
N MET A 27 -3.70 -12.27 -3.42
CA MET A 27 -4.78 -13.25 -3.40
C MET A 27 -4.35 -14.56 -2.73
N LEU A 28 -3.12 -15.01 -2.95
CA LEU A 28 -2.59 -16.21 -2.32
C LEU A 28 -2.36 -16.02 -0.81
N LEU A 29 -1.96 -14.82 -0.37
CA LEU A 29 -1.85 -14.49 1.05
C LEU A 29 -3.20 -14.51 1.78
N GLN A 30 -4.31 -14.32 1.07
CA GLN A 30 -5.66 -14.34 1.65
C GLN A 30 -6.21 -15.76 1.84
N THR A 31 -5.61 -16.78 1.23
CA THR A 31 -6.11 -18.16 1.31
C THR A 31 -5.37 -18.93 2.39
N ASN A 32 -4.14 -19.36 2.13
CA ASN A 32 -3.25 -20.06 3.06
C ASN A 32 -1.81 -19.84 2.59
N TYR A 33 -0.93 -19.50 3.54
CA TYR A 33 0.51 -19.36 3.31
C TYR A 33 1.26 -20.08 4.43
N ASP A 34 2.44 -20.60 4.10
CA ASP A 34 3.33 -21.23 5.09
C ASP A 34 4.54 -20.32 5.40
N SER A 35 5.31 -20.69 6.41
CA SER A 35 6.58 -20.07 6.80
C SER A 35 7.53 -19.84 5.62
N GLU A 36 7.69 -20.82 4.73
CA GLU A 36 8.52 -20.69 3.52
C GLU A 36 8.06 -19.54 2.61
N ASP A 37 6.74 -19.34 2.47
CA ASP A 37 6.17 -18.28 1.65
C ASP A 37 6.46 -16.90 2.27
N VAL A 38 6.43 -16.80 3.61
CA VAL A 38 6.78 -15.58 4.34
C VAL A 38 8.26 -15.24 4.14
N ASP A 39 9.16 -16.21 4.28
CA ASP A 39 10.59 -16.02 4.06
C ASP A 39 10.88 -15.53 2.64
N ALA A 40 10.26 -16.16 1.63
CA ALA A 40 10.41 -15.75 0.23
C ALA A 40 9.94 -14.30 -0.01
N LEU A 41 8.83 -13.89 0.64
CA LEU A 41 8.35 -12.51 0.57
C LEU A 41 9.28 -11.52 1.25
N ILE A 42 9.86 -11.86 2.42
CA ILE A 42 10.83 -11.01 3.10
C ILE A 42 12.06 -10.76 2.22
N ILE A 43 12.55 -11.81 1.56
CA ILE A 43 13.68 -11.70 0.61
C ILE A 43 13.30 -10.81 -0.57
N LEU A 44 12.11 -10.99 -1.15
CA LEU A 44 11.61 -10.17 -2.25
C LEU A 44 11.49 -8.69 -1.85
N GLN A 45 10.92 -8.39 -0.69
CA GLN A 45 10.81 -7.00 -0.21
C GLN A 45 12.18 -6.37 0.02
N ARG A 46 13.14 -7.12 0.58
CA ARG A 46 14.51 -6.64 0.75
C ARG A 46 15.19 -6.34 -0.59
N ALA A 47 14.97 -7.20 -1.60
CA ALA A 47 15.51 -6.98 -2.94
C ALA A 47 14.90 -5.74 -3.61
N ILE A 48 13.60 -5.50 -3.43
CA ILE A 48 12.93 -4.27 -3.89
C ILE A 48 13.51 -3.05 -3.17
N ALA A 49 13.64 -3.09 -1.85
CA ALA A 49 14.20 -2.00 -1.05
C ALA A 49 15.66 -1.69 -1.41
N SER A 50 16.43 -2.72 -1.79
CA SER A 50 17.81 -2.58 -2.26
C SER A 50 17.91 -2.12 -3.71
N GLY A 51 16.79 -1.96 -4.42
CA GLY A 51 16.75 -1.61 -5.85
C GLY A 51 17.14 -2.76 -6.80
N LYS A 52 17.35 -3.99 -6.29
CA LYS A 52 17.66 -5.18 -7.11
C LYS A 52 16.45 -5.68 -7.88
N VAL A 53 15.25 -5.42 -7.38
CA VAL A 53 13.99 -5.72 -8.06
C VAL A 53 13.22 -4.43 -8.26
N GLN A 54 12.93 -4.10 -9.51
CA GLN A 54 12.12 -2.94 -9.84
C GLN A 54 10.65 -3.32 -9.73
N ARG A 55 9.95 -2.69 -8.79
CA ARG A 55 8.50 -2.86 -8.64
C ARG A 55 7.77 -1.89 -9.55
N GLU A 56 6.78 -2.40 -10.27
CA GLU A 56 5.84 -1.57 -11.00
C GLU A 56 5.02 -0.74 -10.01
N SER A 57 5.44 0.50 -9.78
CA SER A 57 4.63 1.46 -9.07
C SER A 57 3.49 1.88 -10.00
N ARG A 58 2.24 1.64 -9.61
CA ARG A 58 1.17 2.52 -10.09
C ARG A 58 1.65 3.92 -9.73
N ARG A 59 1.97 4.75 -10.72
CA ARG A 59 1.97 6.19 -10.50
C ARG A 59 0.57 6.49 -10.01
N HIS A 60 0.39 6.52 -8.68
CA HIS A 60 -0.48 7.54 -8.13
C HIS A 60 0.11 8.80 -8.72
N LYS A 61 -0.56 9.38 -9.72
CA LYS A 61 -0.62 10.82 -9.80
C LYS A 61 -1.10 11.20 -8.42
N ALA A 62 -0.16 11.39 -7.51
CA ALA A 62 -0.42 12.12 -6.33
C ALA A 62 -0.97 13.42 -6.90
N TYR A 63 -2.26 13.63 -6.69
CA TYR A 63 -2.92 14.88 -6.96
C TYR A 63 -2.35 15.87 -5.95
N PHE A 64 -1.04 16.12 -6.03
CA PHE A 64 -0.45 17.34 -5.59
C PHE A 64 -0.64 18.23 -6.80
N PRO A 65 -1.59 19.18 -6.77
CA PRO A 65 -1.67 20.17 -7.83
C PRO A 65 -0.29 20.83 -7.87
N ALA A 66 0.45 20.52 -8.93
CA ALA A 66 1.70 21.15 -9.26
C ALA A 66 1.41 22.65 -9.29
N HIS A 67 2.11 23.37 -8.42
CA HIS A 67 2.05 24.81 -8.21
C HIS A 67 2.16 25.55 -9.55
N SER A 68 1.02 25.79 -10.20
CA SER A 68 0.89 26.84 -11.20
C SER A 68 0.83 28.15 -10.44
N LYS A 69 1.99 28.80 -10.49
CA LYS A 69 2.31 30.20 -10.22
C LYS A 69 1.10 31.14 -10.38
N GLU A 70 0.23 31.23 -9.36
CA GLU A 70 -0.85 32.21 -9.35
C GLU A 70 -1.11 32.69 -7.91
N SER A 71 -0.74 33.95 -7.69
CA SER A 71 -1.20 34.89 -6.66
C SER A 71 -1.05 34.50 -5.18
N LYS A 72 -0.24 35.29 -4.47
CA LYS A 72 0.03 35.20 -3.02
C LYS A 72 -1.23 35.34 -2.15
N ASP A 73 -2.34 35.83 -2.70
CA ASP A 73 -3.61 35.99 -2.01
C ASP A 73 -4.36 34.66 -1.80
N ASN A 74 -3.94 33.60 -2.49
CA ASN A 74 -4.64 32.33 -2.54
C ASN A 74 -4.12 31.33 -1.49
N ILE A 75 -2.95 31.59 -0.89
CA ILE A 75 -2.24 30.65 -0.01
C ILE A 75 -3.03 30.37 1.28
N LYS A 76 -3.69 31.39 1.83
CA LYS A 76 -4.53 31.21 3.04
C LYS A 76 -5.71 30.29 2.77
N GLN A 77 -6.37 30.44 1.62
CA GLN A 77 -7.49 29.58 1.25
C GLN A 77 -7.02 28.17 0.92
N ALA A 78 -5.91 28.01 0.21
CA ALA A 78 -5.33 26.70 -0.06
C ALA A 78 -4.97 25.96 1.25
N TYR A 79 -4.43 26.67 2.24
CA TYR A 79 -4.14 26.10 3.55
C TYR A 79 -5.40 25.70 4.31
N GLN A 80 -6.44 26.55 4.30
CA GLN A 80 -7.72 26.26 4.93
C GLN A 80 -8.40 25.04 4.31
N VAL A 81 -8.49 24.97 2.98
CA VAL A 81 -9.08 23.82 2.27
C VAL A 81 -8.30 22.54 2.55
N ALA A 82 -6.96 22.60 2.59
CA ALA A 82 -6.13 21.45 2.94
C ALA A 82 -6.34 20.99 4.39
N ALA A 83 -6.48 21.92 5.34
CA ALA A 83 -6.75 21.61 6.73
C ALA A 83 -8.13 20.94 6.91
N GLU A 84 -9.17 21.48 6.27
CA GLU A 84 -10.52 20.90 6.30
C GLU A 84 -10.57 19.51 5.65
N MET A 85 -9.89 19.34 4.52
CA MET A 85 -9.83 18.05 3.84
C MET A 85 -9.06 17.01 4.66
N THR A 86 -7.95 17.41 5.30
CA THR A 86 -7.18 16.53 6.19
C THR A 86 -8.01 16.11 7.40
N PHE A 87 -8.77 17.05 7.98
CA PHE A 87 -9.70 16.76 9.07
C PHE A 87 -10.79 15.78 8.63
N ALA A 88 -11.43 16.00 7.48
CA ALA A 88 -12.45 15.10 6.94
C ALA A 88 -11.91 13.69 6.67
N ILE A 89 -10.69 13.58 6.14
CA ILE A 89 -10.01 12.30 5.91
C ILE A 89 -9.70 11.62 7.25
N ALA A 90 -9.17 12.36 8.23
CA ALA A 90 -8.89 11.82 9.57
C ALA A 90 -10.19 11.32 10.24
N VAL A 91 -11.27 12.10 10.19
CA VAL A 91 -12.58 11.70 10.70
C VAL A 91 -13.08 10.44 9.99
N ALA A 92 -13.07 10.41 8.66
CA ALA A 92 -13.50 9.24 7.89
C ALA A 92 -12.66 7.98 8.20
N LEU A 93 -11.34 8.13 8.34
CA LEU A 93 -10.43 7.04 8.73
C LEU A 93 -10.69 6.57 10.17
N THR A 94 -11.07 7.45 11.09
CA THR A 94 -11.41 7.10 12.48
C THR A 94 -12.80 6.48 12.62
N MET A 95 -13.78 6.91 11.82
CA MET A 95 -15.13 6.36 11.81
C MET A 95 -15.18 4.93 11.23
N HIS A 96 -14.28 4.58 10.31
CA HIS A 96 -14.22 3.22 9.76
C HIS A 96 -13.53 2.19 10.68
N LYS A 97 -13.16 2.57 11.91
CA LYS A 97 -12.40 1.72 12.85
C LYS A 97 -13.20 1.20 14.05
N ASN A 98 -14.54 1.19 13.97
CA ASN A 98 -15.40 0.71 15.07
C ASN A 98 -16.62 -0.12 14.61
N SER A 99 -16.42 -1.10 13.75
CA SER A 99 -17.44 -2.13 13.44
C SER A 99 -16.82 -3.50 13.23
N GLN A 100 -16.30 -4.10 14.30
CA GLN A 100 -16.32 -5.54 14.65
C GLN A 100 -15.15 -5.84 15.57
N ASP A 101 -15.45 -6.00 16.87
CA ASP A 101 -14.96 -7.10 17.71
C ASP A 101 -15.44 -6.84 19.15
N GLN A 102 -16.61 -7.39 19.50
CA GLN A 102 -16.84 -7.81 20.88
C GLN A 102 -16.18 -9.18 21.07
N PRO A 103 -15.61 -9.45 22.25
CA PRO A 103 -16.03 -10.65 22.95
C PRO A 103 -16.50 -10.36 24.36
N SER A 104 -17.67 -10.94 24.65
CA SER A 104 -18.22 -11.19 25.98
C SER A 104 -17.19 -11.84 26.91
N LEU A 105 -17.05 -11.33 28.14
CA LEU A 105 -16.80 -12.15 29.33
C LEU A 105 -17.44 -11.45 30.53
N GLY A 106 -18.48 -12.11 31.07
CA GLY A 106 -19.04 -11.78 32.37
C GLY A 106 -18.16 -12.28 33.51
N THR A 107 -18.24 -11.60 34.64
CA THR A 107 -18.81 -12.05 35.92
C THR A 107 -19.11 -10.80 36.75
#